data_AF-A0A8J8KKH3-F1
#
_entry.id   AF-A0A8J8KKH3-F1
#
_cell.length_a   1.000
_cell.length_b   1.000
_cell.length_c   1.000
_cell.angle_alpha   90.00
_cell.angle_beta   90.00
_cell.angle_gamma   90.00
#
_symmetry.space_group_name_H-M   'P 1'
#
loop_
_entity.id
_entity.type
_entity.pdbx_description
1 polymer ?
#
loop_
_entity_poly.entity_id
_entity_poly.type
_entity_poly.pdbx_seq_one_letter_code
_entity_poly.pdbx_strand_id
1 'polypeptide(L)'
;MTPVKVTQQRSWGPIGLLAAVIAVAVAIVGFGAYFIIKDMRATSAAEAKQKAEAELEKKEASTPWTQRAAAIQGIVNYRDQKPAWLTNNHKQGKLTYAVTPSVGGDHNPVWQNCMGDVYKAPIATEHATHSLEHGAIWITYDSKLDAAQVAKLAERVTGKEYMLMSPVDNLGSPI
;
A
#
# COMPACT_ATOMS: atom_id res chain seq x y z
N MET A 1 -47.32 50.91 -54.19
CA MET A 1 -46.23 49.98 -53.80
C MET A 1 -46.63 49.31 -52.50
N THR A 2 -47.16 48.09 -52.53
CA THR A 2 -47.44 47.31 -51.32
C THR A 2 -46.16 46.58 -50.90
N PRO A 3 -45.75 46.63 -49.62
CA PRO A 3 -44.51 45.99 -49.20
C PRO A 3 -44.64 44.47 -49.26
N VAL A 4 -43.71 43.81 -49.98
CA VAL A 4 -43.57 42.35 -49.98
C VAL A 4 -42.86 41.95 -48.69
N LYS A 5 -43.56 41.20 -47.83
CA LYS A 5 -43.00 40.68 -46.59
C LYS A 5 -42.11 39.48 -46.92
N VAL A 6 -40.80 39.69 -47.00
CA VAL A 6 -39.84 38.59 -47.16
C VAL A 6 -39.68 37.91 -45.80
N THR A 7 -40.26 36.73 -45.63
CA THR A 7 -40.02 35.89 -44.46
C THR A 7 -38.73 35.12 -44.72
N GLN A 8 -37.59 35.68 -44.33
CA GLN A 8 -36.33 34.95 -44.40
C GLN A 8 -36.37 33.82 -43.36
N GLN A 9 -36.68 32.60 -43.81
CA GLN A 9 -36.71 31.42 -42.95
C GLN A 9 -35.29 31.15 -42.45
N ARG A 10 -35.09 31.17 -41.13
CA ARG A 10 -33.79 30.94 -40.51
C ARG A 10 -33.28 29.54 -40.91
N SER A 11 -32.08 29.46 -41.48
CA SER A 11 -31.48 28.21 -41.96
C SER A 11 -30.94 27.38 -40.79
N TRP A 12 -31.81 26.56 -40.19
CA TRP A 12 -31.47 25.76 -39.01
C TRP A 12 -30.44 24.64 -39.27
N GLY A 13 -30.34 24.13 -40.50
CA GLY A 13 -29.39 23.05 -40.85
C GLY A 13 -27.92 23.42 -40.59
N PRO A 14 -27.40 24.51 -41.19
CA PRO A 14 -26.04 24.98 -40.93
C PRO A 14 -25.78 25.35 -39.46
N ILE A 15 -26.78 25.93 -38.79
CA ILE A 15 -26.69 26.30 -37.37
C ILE A 15 -26.56 25.05 -36.48
N GLY A 16 -27.36 24.02 -36.74
CA GLY A 16 -27.30 22.74 -36.02
C GLY A 16 -25.96 22.02 -36.22
N LEU A 17 -25.42 22.03 -37.45
CA LEU A 17 -24.11 21.44 -37.75
C LEU A 17 -22.97 22.15 -37.01
N LEU A 18 -22.95 23.48 -37.03
CA LEU A 18 -21.98 24.28 -36.29
C LEU A 18 -22.03 23.99 -34.78
N ALA A 19 -23.23 23.91 -34.21
CA ALA A 19 -23.40 23.59 -32.80
C ALA A 19 -22.87 22.19 -32.45
N ALA A 20 -23.12 21.19 -33.30
CA ALA A 20 -22.61 19.83 -33.10
C ALA A 20 -21.07 19.78 -33.16
N VAL A 21 -20.45 20.47 -34.13
CA VAL A 21 -18.98 20.54 -34.25
C VAL A 21 -18.35 21.21 -33.03
N ILE A 22 -18.95 22.30 -32.54
CA ILE A 22 -18.50 22.99 -31.33
C ILE A 22 -18.59 22.05 -30.12
N ALA A 23 -19.70 21.32 -29.96
CA ALA A 23 -19.86 20.39 -28.85
C ALA A 23 -18.80 19.27 -28.87
N VAL A 24 -18.52 18.69 -30.03
CA VAL A 24 -17.47 17.67 -30.20
C VAL A 24 -16.10 18.24 -29.91
N ALA A 25 -15.79 19.45 -30.40
CA ALA A 25 -14.51 20.11 -30.14
C ALA A 25 -14.30 20.39 -28.65
N VAL A 26 -15.32 20.89 -27.94
CA VAL A 26 -15.28 21.12 -26.48
C VAL A 26 -15.09 19.80 -25.73
N ALA A 27 -15.77 18.72 -26.13
CA ALA A 27 -15.61 17.41 -25.51
C ALA A 27 -14.19 16.87 -25.67
N ILE A 28 -13.59 16.97 -26.86
CA ILE A 28 -12.21 16.51 -27.12
C ILE A 28 -11.20 17.33 -26.31
N VAL A 29 -11.32 18.66 -26.32
CA VAL A 29 -10.41 19.55 -25.57
C VAL A 29 -10.56 19.33 -24.07
N GLY A 30 -11.80 19.21 -23.57
CA GLY A 30 -12.08 18.94 -22.16
C GLY A 30 -11.53 17.59 -21.71
N PHE A 31 -11.67 16.54 -22.53
CA PHE A 31 -11.09 15.22 -22.28
C PHE A 31 -9.55 15.29 -22.26
N GLY A 32 -8.93 15.90 -23.27
CA GLY A 32 -7.47 16.07 -23.31
C GLY A 32 -6.92 16.82 -22.10
N ALA A 33 -7.54 17.95 -21.74
CA ALA A 33 -7.17 18.73 -20.55
C ALA A 33 -7.34 17.92 -19.26
N TYR A 34 -8.42 17.14 -19.13
CA TYR A 34 -8.64 16.27 -17.97
C TYR A 34 -7.52 15.24 -17.80
N PHE A 35 -7.11 14.56 -18.87
CA PHE A 35 -6.03 13.56 -18.81
C PHE A 35 -4.68 14.20 -18.48
N ILE A 36 -4.36 15.36 -19.06
CA ILE A 36 -3.14 16.11 -18.74
C ILE A 36 -3.11 16.52 -17.27
N ILE A 37 -4.21 17.09 -16.75
CA ILE A 37 -4.28 17.50 -15.34
C ILE A 37 -4.18 16.29 -14.39
N LYS A 38 -4.83 15.18 -14.74
CA LYS A 38 -4.76 13.94 -13.96
C LYS A 38 -3.33 13.41 -13.88
N ASP A 39 -2.62 13.40 -15.01
CA ASP A 39 -1.23 12.95 -15.09
C ASP A 39 -0.28 13.88 -14.32
N MET A 40 -0.39 15.20 -14.51
CA MET A 40 0.38 16.19 -13.74
C MET A 40 0.16 16.07 -12.22
N ARG A 41 -1.07 15.75 -11.79
CA ARG A 41 -1.36 15.51 -10.37
C ARG A 41 -0.72 14.22 -9.87
N ALA A 42 -0.70 13.16 -10.67
CA ALA A 42 -0.04 11.91 -10.31
C ALA A 42 1.48 12.11 -10.18
N THR A 43 2.10 12.78 -11.16
CA THR A 43 3.54 13.08 -11.16
C THR A 43 3.93 13.96 -9.98
N SER A 44 3.21 15.05 -9.72
CA SER A 44 3.51 15.92 -8.58
C SER A 44 3.32 15.23 -7.22
N ALA A 45 2.35 14.30 -7.10
CA ALA A 45 2.20 13.47 -5.90
C ALA A 45 3.37 12.48 -5.72
N ALA A 46 3.85 11.87 -6.81
CA ALA A 46 4.99 10.97 -6.79
C ALA A 46 6.29 11.71 -6.41
N GLU A 47 6.54 12.89 -6.99
CA GLU A 47 7.67 13.75 -6.66
C GLU A 47 7.64 14.21 -5.21
N ALA A 48 6.46 14.63 -4.71
CA ALA A 48 6.29 15.02 -3.31
C ALA A 48 6.57 13.86 -2.36
N LYS A 49 6.10 12.65 -2.69
CA LYS A 49 6.40 11.43 -1.92
C LYS A 49 7.90 11.13 -1.92
N GLN A 50 8.54 11.15 -3.08
CA GLN A 50 9.98 10.91 -3.20
C GLN A 50 10.80 11.91 -2.38
N LYS A 51 10.44 13.20 -2.43
CA LYS A 51 11.10 14.23 -1.63
C LYS A 51 10.90 14.00 -0.14
N ALA A 52 9.69 13.65 0.29
CA ALA A 52 9.40 13.35 1.69
C ALA A 52 10.17 12.11 2.18
N GLU A 53 10.26 11.06 1.38
CA GLU A 53 11.04 9.86 1.69
C GLU A 53 12.54 10.17 1.78
N ALA A 54 13.08 11.00 0.88
CA ALA A 54 14.48 11.43 0.93
C ALA A 54 14.79 12.33 2.14
N GLU A 55 13.87 13.21 2.53
CA GLU A 55 14.00 14.01 3.75
C GLU A 55 13.92 13.13 5.00
N LEU A 56 13.01 12.14 5.01
CA LEU A 56 12.92 11.15 6.07
C LEU A 56 14.22 10.35 6.18
N GLU A 57 14.76 9.84 5.07
CA GLU A 57 16.01 9.09 5.03
C GLU A 57 17.18 9.89 5.62
N LYS A 58 17.32 11.17 5.25
CA LYS A 58 18.35 12.06 5.83
C LYS A 58 18.18 12.24 7.33
N LYS A 59 16.93 12.44 7.78
CA LYS A 59 16.60 12.56 9.20
C LYS A 59 16.89 11.26 9.96
N GLU A 60 16.57 10.13 9.36
CA GLU A 60 16.78 8.81 9.95
C GLU A 60 18.26 8.43 10.01
N ALA A 61 19.03 8.77 8.98
CA ALA A 61 20.48 8.56 8.95
C ALA A 61 21.20 9.37 10.04
N SER A 62 20.65 10.53 10.42
CA SER A 62 21.19 11.38 11.49
C SER A 62 20.64 11.07 12.89
N THR A 63 19.65 10.16 13.00
CA THR A 63 19.02 9.79 14.27
C THR A 63 19.38 8.36 14.66
N PRO A 64 19.99 8.11 15.84
CA PRO A 64 20.28 6.75 16.30
C PRO A 64 19.03 5.85 16.24
N TRP A 65 19.21 4.60 15.80
CA TRP A 65 18.08 3.68 15.61
C TRP A 65 17.28 3.46 16.90
N THR A 66 17.93 3.49 18.05
CA THR A 66 17.29 3.35 19.37
C THR A 66 16.31 4.49 19.64
N GLN A 67 16.68 5.72 19.27
CA GLN A 67 15.80 6.87 19.41
C GLN A 67 14.64 6.81 18.41
N ARG A 68 14.88 6.36 17.18
CA ARG A 68 13.83 6.13 16.19
C ARG A 68 12.83 5.09 16.68
N ALA A 69 13.32 3.96 17.16
CA ALA A 69 12.52 2.88 17.72
C ALA A 69 11.68 3.38 18.90
N ALA A 70 12.29 4.10 19.85
CA ALA A 70 11.59 4.64 21.02
C ALA A 70 10.46 5.64 20.69
N ALA A 71 10.50 6.27 19.52
CA ALA A 71 9.45 7.18 19.06
C ALA A 71 8.24 6.45 18.45
N ILE A 72 8.35 5.14 18.17
CA ILE A 72 7.24 4.35 17.62
C ILE A 72 6.29 3.98 18.75
N GLN A 73 5.09 4.58 18.72
CA GLN A 73 4.05 4.25 19.69
C GLN A 73 3.67 2.77 19.58
N GLY A 74 3.64 2.06 20.72
CA GLY A 74 3.25 0.65 20.78
C GLY A 74 4.36 -0.35 20.43
N ILE A 75 5.60 0.10 20.17
CA ILE A 75 6.73 -0.82 19.97
C ILE A 75 7.03 -1.63 21.23
N VAL A 76 7.27 -2.93 21.06
CA VAL A 76 7.68 -3.83 22.14
C VAL A 76 9.05 -4.42 21.81
N ASN A 77 10.05 -4.15 22.64
CA ASN A 77 11.36 -4.77 22.51
C ASN A 77 11.45 -6.08 23.30
N TYR A 78 11.16 -7.21 22.65
CA TYR A 78 11.25 -8.53 23.28
C TYR A 78 12.68 -8.96 23.62
N ARG A 79 13.72 -8.37 23.01
CA ARG A 79 15.11 -8.64 23.39
C ARG A 79 15.39 -8.15 24.82
N ASP A 80 14.81 -7.02 25.21
CA ASP A 80 14.97 -6.48 26.56
C ASP A 80 13.97 -7.12 27.54
N GLN A 81 12.73 -7.34 27.10
CA GLN A 81 11.66 -7.79 28.02
C GLN A 81 11.60 -9.31 28.24
N LYS A 82 11.91 -10.10 27.21
CA LYS A 82 11.75 -11.56 27.18
C LYS A 82 12.82 -12.24 26.30
N PRO A 83 14.13 -12.04 26.57
CA PRO A 83 15.20 -12.61 25.74
C PRO A 83 15.14 -14.14 25.64
N ALA A 84 14.66 -14.81 26.69
CA ALA A 84 14.50 -16.27 26.70
C ALA A 84 13.48 -16.81 25.66
N TRP A 85 12.61 -15.96 25.12
CA TRP A 85 11.69 -16.34 24.04
C TRP A 85 12.35 -16.34 22.66
N LEU A 86 13.54 -15.74 22.53
CA LEU A 86 14.21 -15.48 21.26
C LEU A 86 15.35 -16.48 21.00
N THR A 87 15.08 -17.76 21.18
CA THR A 87 15.98 -18.85 20.75
C THR A 87 16.04 -18.93 19.22
N ASN A 88 16.98 -19.72 18.69
CA ASN A 88 17.18 -19.88 17.25
C ASN A 88 17.41 -21.33 16.80
N ASN A 89 16.85 -22.30 17.53
CA ASN A 89 17.02 -23.69 17.16
C ASN A 89 16.05 -24.07 16.03
N HIS A 90 16.55 -24.78 15.03
CA HIS A 90 15.74 -25.41 14.02
C HIS A 90 15.05 -26.67 14.58
N LYS A 91 13.72 -26.71 14.54
CA LYS A 91 12.89 -27.85 14.97
C LYS A 91 11.91 -28.25 13.88
N GLN A 92 11.70 -29.55 13.74
CA GLN A 92 10.75 -30.08 12.75
C GLN A 92 9.31 -30.00 13.27
N GLY A 93 8.38 -29.88 12.33
CA GLY A 93 6.94 -29.93 12.60
C GLY A 93 6.36 -28.62 13.15
N LYS A 94 5.11 -28.71 13.63
CA LYS A 94 4.35 -27.56 14.14
C LYS A 94 4.86 -27.15 15.51
N LEU A 95 5.07 -25.84 15.70
CA LEU A 95 5.58 -25.26 16.94
C LEU A 95 4.55 -24.35 17.60
N THR A 96 4.78 -24.03 18.87
CA THR A 96 3.94 -23.15 19.68
C THR A 96 4.78 -22.01 20.24
N TYR A 97 4.21 -20.82 20.28
CA TYR A 97 4.89 -19.60 20.72
C TYR A 97 4.16 -18.97 21.90
N ALA A 98 4.91 -18.20 22.70
CA ALA A 98 4.35 -17.49 23.85
C ALA A 98 3.42 -16.32 23.45
N VAL A 99 3.60 -15.77 22.24
CA VAL A 99 2.81 -14.69 21.66
C VAL A 99 2.45 -15.01 20.22
N THR A 100 1.31 -14.50 19.78
CA THR A 100 0.82 -14.60 18.41
C THR A 100 0.58 -13.19 17.86
N PRO A 101 1.18 -12.81 16.72
CA PRO A 101 2.15 -13.59 15.93
C PRO A 101 3.48 -13.81 16.68
N SER A 102 4.26 -14.81 16.25
CA SER A 102 5.58 -15.09 16.85
C SER A 102 6.52 -13.91 16.64
N VAL A 103 7.37 -13.62 17.62
CA VAL A 103 8.38 -12.56 17.56
C VAL A 103 9.82 -13.09 17.49
N GLY A 104 9.98 -14.41 17.40
CA GLY A 104 11.25 -15.13 17.45
C GLY A 104 11.09 -16.48 18.15
N GLY A 105 12.19 -17.20 18.33
CA GLY A 105 12.22 -18.51 19.00
C GLY A 105 12.54 -19.65 18.05
N ASP A 106 12.44 -20.87 18.59
CA ASP A 106 12.62 -22.09 17.80
C ASP A 106 11.64 -22.12 16.62
N HIS A 107 12.12 -22.56 15.46
CA HIS A 107 11.40 -22.43 14.20
C HIS A 107 11.74 -23.57 13.24
N ASN A 108 10.98 -23.72 12.16
CA ASN A 108 11.22 -24.78 11.20
C ASN A 108 12.45 -24.45 10.33
N PRO A 109 13.30 -25.41 9.93
CA PRO A 109 14.35 -25.16 8.95
C PRO A 109 13.83 -24.74 7.57
N VAL A 110 12.56 -24.97 7.26
CA VAL A 110 11.90 -24.44 6.07
C VAL A 110 11.36 -23.04 6.34
N TRP A 111 11.80 -22.07 5.55
CA TRP A 111 11.36 -20.68 5.65
C TRP A 111 10.09 -20.39 4.84
N GLN A 112 9.42 -19.28 5.19
CA GLN A 112 8.36 -18.70 4.36
C GLN A 112 8.97 -17.70 3.37
N ASN A 113 8.53 -17.71 2.10
CA ASN A 113 9.00 -16.72 1.12
C ASN A 113 8.67 -15.30 1.62
N CYS A 114 9.65 -14.41 1.55
CA CYS A 114 9.58 -13.04 2.08
C CYS A 114 10.13 -12.02 1.09
N MET A 115 9.93 -12.27 -0.20
CA MET A 115 10.38 -11.38 -1.29
C MET A 115 9.28 -10.38 -1.67
N GLY A 116 8.55 -9.91 -0.67
CA GLY A 116 7.39 -9.04 -0.82
C GLY A 116 6.09 -9.80 -1.09
N ASP A 117 5.97 -11.00 -0.52
CA ASP A 117 4.81 -11.87 -0.71
C ASP A 117 3.62 -11.46 0.17
N VAL A 118 2.44 -11.41 -0.45
CA VAL A 118 1.17 -11.17 0.23
C VAL A 118 0.34 -12.45 0.22
N TYR A 119 0.31 -13.13 1.36
CA TYR A 119 -0.45 -14.35 1.57
C TYR A 119 -1.90 -14.03 1.92
N LYS A 120 -2.83 -14.62 1.17
CA LYS A 120 -4.29 -14.44 1.38
C LYS A 120 -4.87 -15.34 2.45
N ALA A 121 -4.09 -16.30 2.96
CA ALA A 121 -4.47 -17.24 4.00
C ALA A 121 -3.39 -17.28 5.09
N PRO A 122 -3.73 -17.71 6.32
CA PRO A 122 -2.75 -17.88 7.37
C PRO A 122 -1.62 -18.81 6.93
N ILE A 123 -0.40 -18.45 7.30
CA ILE A 123 0.81 -19.23 7.04
C ILE A 123 1.23 -20.00 8.30
N ALA A 124 2.09 -21.00 8.13
CA ALA A 124 2.72 -21.68 9.25
C ALA A 124 3.62 -20.69 10.02
N THR A 125 3.31 -20.43 11.29
CA THR A 125 4.04 -19.46 12.11
C THR A 125 5.51 -19.81 12.18
N GLU A 126 5.86 -21.09 12.32
CA GLU A 126 7.24 -21.57 12.38
C GLU A 126 8.06 -21.31 11.11
N HIS A 127 7.42 -21.16 9.95
CA HIS A 127 8.10 -20.78 8.70
C HIS A 127 8.31 -19.26 8.64
N ALA A 128 7.33 -18.49 9.13
CA ALA A 128 7.45 -17.04 9.25
C ALA A 128 8.53 -16.66 10.27
N THR A 129 8.61 -17.35 11.41
CA THR A 129 9.64 -17.14 12.43
C THR A 129 11.05 -17.35 11.88
N HIS A 130 11.25 -18.35 11.00
CA HIS A 130 12.53 -18.52 10.31
C HIS A 130 12.87 -17.28 9.49
N SER A 131 11.93 -16.77 8.69
CA SER A 131 12.16 -15.54 7.91
C SER A 131 12.49 -14.34 8.81
N LEU A 132 11.85 -14.24 9.99
CA LEU A 132 12.16 -13.21 11.00
C LEU A 132 13.58 -13.35 11.57
N GLU A 133 14.09 -14.57 11.77
CA GLU A 133 15.48 -14.80 12.23
C GLU A 133 16.48 -14.19 11.23
N HIS A 134 16.19 -14.32 9.94
CA HIS A 134 17.00 -13.77 8.85
C HIS A 134 16.73 -12.28 8.55
N GLY A 135 15.96 -11.60 9.40
CA GLY A 135 15.75 -10.15 9.33
C GLY A 135 14.54 -9.71 8.50
N ALA A 136 13.64 -10.62 8.14
CA ALA A 136 12.39 -10.24 7.49
C ALA A 136 11.46 -9.45 8.43
N ILE A 137 10.58 -8.67 7.83
CA ILE A 137 9.47 -7.98 8.49
C ILE A 137 8.17 -8.69 8.10
N TRP A 138 7.50 -9.26 9.10
CA TRP A 138 6.19 -9.88 8.92
C TRP A 138 5.08 -8.94 9.37
N ILE A 139 4.25 -8.51 8.41
CA ILE A 139 3.05 -7.71 8.68
C ILE A 139 1.85 -8.64 8.79
N THR A 140 1.21 -8.64 9.95
CA THR A 140 -0.01 -9.41 10.19
C THR A 140 -1.23 -8.52 10.23
N TYR A 141 -2.40 -9.09 9.96
CA TYR A 141 -3.68 -8.38 10.10
C TYR A 141 -4.76 -9.37 10.54
N ASP A 142 -5.78 -8.87 11.25
CA ASP A 142 -6.95 -9.68 11.57
C ASP A 142 -7.76 -9.92 10.28
N SER A 143 -8.23 -11.15 10.06
CA SER A 143 -8.96 -11.52 8.83
C SER A 143 -10.26 -10.74 8.62
N LYS A 144 -10.77 -10.05 9.65
CA LYS A 144 -11.94 -9.17 9.59
C LYS A 144 -11.61 -7.72 9.18
N LEU A 145 -10.33 -7.38 8.98
CA LEU A 145 -9.92 -6.06 8.52
C LEU A 145 -10.52 -5.73 7.15
N ASP A 146 -10.92 -4.48 6.94
CA ASP A 146 -11.52 -4.04 5.68
C ASP A 146 -10.58 -4.27 4.49
N ALA A 147 -11.14 -4.73 3.38
CA ALA A 147 -10.37 -5.12 2.19
C ALA A 147 -9.57 -3.94 1.60
N ALA A 148 -10.05 -2.70 1.68
CA ALA A 148 -9.30 -1.54 1.20
C ALA A 148 -8.13 -1.20 2.14
N GLN A 149 -8.22 -1.50 3.44
CA GLN A 149 -7.10 -1.37 4.36
C GLN A 149 -6.06 -2.47 4.14
N VAL A 150 -6.50 -3.72 3.91
CA VAL A 150 -5.62 -4.84 3.53
C VAL A 150 -4.86 -4.50 2.23
N ALA A 151 -5.54 -3.93 1.24
CA ALA A 151 -4.89 -3.49 0.00
C ALA A 151 -3.80 -2.44 0.24
N LYS A 152 -4.04 -1.46 1.12
CA LYS A 152 -3.03 -0.45 1.49
C LYS A 152 -1.81 -1.06 2.18
N LEU A 153 -1.99 -2.08 3.00
CA LEU A 153 -0.87 -2.81 3.61
C LEU A 153 -0.12 -3.63 2.55
N ALA A 154 -0.84 -4.30 1.66
CA ALA A 154 -0.26 -5.08 0.58
C ALA A 154 0.61 -4.21 -0.35
N GLU A 155 0.22 -2.96 -0.64
CA GLU A 155 1.04 -1.99 -1.38
C GLU A 155 2.39 -1.69 -0.70
N ARG A 156 2.47 -1.82 0.62
CA ARG A 156 3.71 -1.62 1.37
C ARG A 156 4.63 -2.83 1.33
N VAL A 157 4.11 -4.02 1.04
CA VAL A 157 4.87 -5.27 1.07
C VAL A 157 5.23 -5.75 -0.32
N THR A 158 4.32 -5.60 -1.29
CA THR A 158 4.46 -6.19 -2.63
C THR A 158 5.80 -5.82 -3.27
N GLY A 159 6.60 -6.84 -3.59
CA GLY A 159 7.91 -6.71 -4.24
C GLY A 159 9.03 -6.09 -3.39
N LYS A 160 8.82 -5.92 -2.08
CA LYS A 160 9.89 -5.51 -1.16
C LYS A 160 10.57 -6.72 -0.55
N GLU A 161 11.85 -6.89 -0.83
CA GLU A 161 12.67 -7.93 -0.22
C GLU A 161 12.64 -7.83 1.31
N TYR A 162 12.76 -8.98 1.98
CA TYR A 162 12.66 -9.10 3.44
C TYR A 162 11.31 -8.63 4.02
N MET A 163 10.23 -8.70 3.25
CA MET A 163 8.88 -8.43 3.75
C MET A 163 7.90 -9.53 3.34
N LEU A 164 6.98 -9.83 4.24
CA LEU A 164 5.85 -10.71 3.99
C LEU A 164 4.61 -10.24 4.75
N MET A 165 3.44 -10.58 4.23
CA MET A 165 2.16 -10.24 4.84
C MET A 165 1.21 -11.44 4.86
N SER A 166 0.52 -11.67 5.98
CA SER A 166 -0.50 -12.73 6.05
C SER A 166 -1.57 -12.41 7.11
N PRO A 167 -2.80 -12.93 6.97
CA PRO A 167 -3.79 -12.84 8.04
C PRO A 167 -3.39 -13.73 9.22
N VAL A 168 -3.73 -13.29 10.44
CA VAL A 168 -3.66 -14.06 11.67
C VAL A 168 -4.94 -13.79 12.45
N ASP A 169 -5.72 -14.84 12.73
CA ASP A 169 -7.02 -14.68 13.37
C ASP A 169 -6.88 -14.35 14.86
N ASN A 170 -7.78 -13.49 15.36
CA ASN A 170 -7.87 -13.11 16.77
C ASN A 170 -6.62 -12.41 17.31
N LEU A 171 -6.04 -11.50 16.52
CA LEU A 171 -4.86 -10.71 16.90
C LEU A 171 -5.08 -9.86 18.18
N GLY A 172 -6.34 -9.55 18.50
CA GLY A 172 -6.69 -8.60 19.56
C GLY A 172 -6.60 -7.13 19.14
N SER A 173 -5.96 -6.84 18.00
CA SER A 173 -5.94 -5.56 17.27
C SER A 173 -6.21 -5.79 15.78
N PRO A 174 -6.52 -4.74 14.99
CA PRO A 174 -6.75 -4.91 13.55
C PRO A 174 -5.49 -5.28 12.74
N ILE A 175 -4.31 -4.85 13.20
CA ILE A 175 -2.97 -5.00 12.61
C ILE A 175 -1.98 -5.21 13.76
#